data_AF-X0V8V9-F1
#
_entry.id   AF-X0V8V9-F1
#
_cell.length_a   1.000
_cell.length_b   1.000
_cell.length_c   1.000
_cell.angle_alpha   90.00
_cell.angle_beta   90.00
_cell.angle_gamma   90.00
#
_symmetry.space_group_name_H-M   'P 1'
#
loop_
_entity.id
_entity.type
_entity.pdbx_description
1 polymer ?
#
loop_
_entity_poly.entity_id
_entity_poly.type
_entity_poly.pdbx_seq_one_letter_code
_entity_poly.pdbx_strand_id
1 'polypeptide(L)'
;MEEEKTVGGGLGSKRGARFRAYERLKRYLEEVKGTLFETEELKKAIDQIYRYPLKEYAKDALNRQMRSGADDQTLAELVIALWDEDRLCAIHEEDIPKEPKIICSMGLFSQS
;
A
#
# COMPACT_ATOMS: atom_id res chain seq x y z
N MET A 1 -21.30 -2.67 0.70
CA MET A 1 -20.08 -1.86 0.90
C MET A 1 -18.94 -2.86 0.94
N GLU A 2 -18.52 -3.27 -0.25
CA GLU A 2 -17.59 -4.38 -0.44
C GLU A 2 -16.27 -3.77 -0.91
N GLU A 3 -15.30 -3.63 0.00
CA GLU A 3 -13.93 -3.32 -0.41
C GLU A 3 -13.33 -4.59 -1.00
N GLU A 4 -13.36 -4.62 -2.33
CA GLU A 4 -12.80 -5.66 -3.18
C GLU A 4 -11.34 -5.95 -2.84
N LYS A 5 -11.09 -7.24 -2.73
CA LYS A 5 -9.82 -7.94 -2.63
C LYS A 5 -8.75 -7.30 -3.53
N THR A 6 -7.64 -6.84 -2.95
CA THR A 6 -6.39 -6.67 -3.71
C THR A 6 -5.38 -7.72 -3.28
N VAL A 7 -5.69 -8.96 -3.66
CA VAL A 7 -4.69 -10.02 -3.83
C VAL A 7 -4.05 -9.79 -5.20
N GLY A 8 -2.73 -9.57 -5.23
CA GLY A 8 -1.90 -9.76 -6.42
C GLY A 8 -1.85 -8.61 -7.44
N GLY A 9 -0.70 -7.92 -7.48
CA GLY A 9 -0.17 -7.25 -8.67
C GLY A 9 -0.69 -5.84 -9.01
N GLY A 10 -1.82 -5.42 -8.48
CA GLY A 10 -2.36 -4.07 -8.66
C GLY A 10 -2.24 -3.21 -7.40
N LEU A 11 -1.67 -2.00 -7.52
CA LEU A 11 -1.67 -0.96 -6.46
C LEU A 11 -3.09 -0.50 -6.02
N GLY A 12 -4.14 -1.12 -6.55
CA GLY A 12 -5.53 -0.75 -6.37
C GLY A 12 -5.94 0.42 -7.28
N SER A 13 -7.04 1.07 -6.92
CA SER A 13 -7.56 2.23 -7.66
C SER A 13 -6.53 3.36 -7.74
N LYS A 14 -6.46 4.03 -8.90
CA LYS A 14 -5.59 5.20 -9.13
C LYS A 14 -5.83 6.36 -8.14
N ARG A 15 -7.00 6.37 -7.49
CA ARG A 15 -7.37 7.37 -6.47
C ARG A 15 -6.99 6.94 -5.05
N GLY A 16 -6.61 5.68 -4.84
CA GLY A 16 -6.26 5.12 -3.55
C GLY A 16 -4.93 5.64 -3.02
N ALA A 17 -4.80 5.69 -1.70
CA ALA A 17 -3.61 6.24 -1.04
C ALA A 17 -2.32 5.51 -1.43
N ARG A 18 -2.38 4.17 -1.55
CA ARG A 18 -1.25 3.33 -1.96
C ARG A 18 -0.73 3.69 -3.36
N PHE A 19 -1.61 3.72 -4.35
CA PHE A 19 -1.25 4.09 -5.72
C PHE A 19 -0.66 5.51 -5.78
N ARG A 20 -1.32 6.48 -5.16
CA ARG A 20 -0.88 7.88 -5.18
C ARG A 20 0.45 8.08 -4.47
N ALA A 21 0.65 7.45 -3.31
CA ALA A 21 1.92 7.51 -2.60
C ALA A 21 3.03 6.85 -3.42
N TYR A 22 2.80 5.65 -3.95
CA TYR A 22 3.80 4.95 -4.77
C TYR A 22 4.26 5.77 -5.99
N GLU A 23 3.32 6.26 -6.81
CA GLU A 23 3.68 7.01 -8.02
C GLU A 23 4.44 8.30 -7.69
N ARG A 24 4.03 8.99 -6.62
CA ARG A 24 4.65 10.23 -6.18
C ARG A 24 6.07 9.99 -5.63
N LEU A 25 6.25 8.98 -4.79
CA LEU A 25 7.55 8.60 -4.25
C LEU A 25 8.50 8.06 -5.32
N LYS A 26 7.98 7.29 -6.27
CA LYS A 26 8.75 6.80 -7.42
C LYS A 26 9.28 7.98 -8.24
N ARG A 27 8.42 8.94 -8.56
CA ARG A 27 8.81 10.15 -9.26
C ARG A 27 9.88 10.93 -8.48
N TYR A 28 9.66 11.13 -7.18
CA TYR A 28 10.64 11.79 -6.31
C TYR A 28 12.00 11.07 -6.30
N LEU A 29 12.02 9.74 -6.21
CA LEU A 29 13.24 8.94 -6.28
C LEU A 29 14.00 9.14 -7.60
N GLU A 30 13.29 9.29 -8.71
CA GLU A 30 13.90 9.62 -10.01
C GLU A 30 14.46 11.06 -10.02
N GLU A 31 13.75 12.02 -9.41
CA GLU A 31 14.18 13.42 -9.31
C GLU A 31 15.44 13.59 -8.44
N VAL A 32 15.56 12.83 -7.36
CA VAL A 32 16.70 12.92 -6.43
C VAL A 32 17.85 11.95 -6.74
N LYS A 33 17.77 11.23 -7.86
CA LYS A 33 18.77 10.24 -8.25
C LYS A 33 20.18 10.85 -8.34
N GLY A 34 21.16 10.19 -7.73
CA GLY A 34 22.54 10.64 -7.65
C GLY A 34 22.80 11.74 -6.61
N THR A 35 21.80 12.08 -5.79
CA THR A 35 21.94 13.04 -4.68
C THR A 35 21.95 12.35 -3.33
N LEU A 36 22.22 13.10 -2.26
CA LEU A 36 22.17 12.60 -0.88
C LEU A 36 20.79 12.08 -0.46
N PHE A 37 19.72 12.50 -1.16
CA PHE A 37 18.35 12.09 -0.86
C PHE A 37 17.97 10.75 -1.53
N GLU A 38 18.82 10.20 -2.41
CA GLU A 38 18.65 8.84 -2.93
C GLU A 38 19.11 7.81 -1.88
N THR A 39 18.27 7.58 -0.86
CA THR A 39 18.60 6.64 0.21
C THR A 39 18.13 5.21 -0.09
N GLU A 40 18.83 4.22 0.48
CA GLU A 40 18.41 2.81 0.44
C GLU A 40 17.07 2.61 1.15
N GLU A 41 16.82 3.34 2.24
CA GLU A 41 15.58 3.29 3.02
C GLU A 41 14.39 3.73 2.17
N LEU A 42 14.53 4.82 1.40
CA LEU A 42 13.50 5.27 0.48
C LEU A 42 13.15 4.20 -0.55
N LYS A 43 14.17 3.57 -1.15
CA LYS A 43 13.98 2.49 -2.14
C LYS A 43 13.25 1.30 -1.54
N LYS A 44 13.64 0.85 -0.34
CA LYS A 44 13.02 -0.28 0.37
C LYS A 44 11.58 0.02 0.77
N ALA A 45 11.31 1.23 1.26
CA ALA A 45 9.97 1.64 1.61
C ALA A 45 9.04 1.69 0.39
N ILE A 46 9.51 2.23 -0.75
CA ILE A 46 8.76 2.22 -2.02
C ILE A 46 8.47 0.80 -2.48
N ASP A 47 9.46 -0.09 -2.43
CA ASP A 47 9.30 -1.50 -2.79
C ASP A 47 8.28 -2.21 -1.89
N GLN A 48 8.28 -1.94 -0.58
CA GLN A 48 7.30 -2.50 0.34
C GLN A 48 5.88 -2.00 0.06
N ILE A 49 5.69 -0.73 -0.32
CA ILE A 49 4.40 -0.20 -0.78
C ILE A 49 3.96 -0.90 -2.07
N TYR A 50 4.90 -1.21 -2.98
CA TYR A 50 4.59 -1.93 -4.20
C TYR A 50 4.17 -3.38 -3.96
N ARG A 51 4.82 -4.06 -3.01
CA ARG A 51 4.59 -5.49 -2.74
C ARG A 51 3.41 -5.78 -1.82
N TYR A 52 3.22 -4.98 -0.77
CA TYR A 52 2.30 -5.30 0.33
C TYR A 52 1.22 -4.23 0.53
N PRO A 53 0.04 -4.59 1.07
CA PRO A 53 -0.98 -3.62 1.44
C PRO A 53 -0.51 -2.74 2.62
N LEU A 54 -0.86 -1.45 2.58
CA LEU A 54 -0.59 -0.50 3.67
C LEU A 54 -1.37 -0.90 4.93
N LYS A 55 -0.76 -0.75 6.11
CA LYS A 55 -1.51 -0.80 7.39
C LYS A 55 -2.50 0.37 7.43
N GLU A 56 -3.62 0.20 8.14
CA GLU A 56 -4.68 1.22 8.19
C GLU A 56 -4.17 2.57 8.72
N TYR A 57 -3.33 2.55 9.74
CA TYR A 57 -2.66 3.73 10.28
C TYR A 57 -1.80 4.46 9.22
N ALA A 58 -0.95 3.73 8.48
CA ALA A 58 -0.13 4.30 7.42
C ALA A 58 -0.99 4.87 6.28
N LYS A 59 -2.08 4.19 5.91
CA LYS A 59 -3.05 4.68 4.93
C LYS A 59 -3.68 6.02 5.36
N ASP A 60 -4.05 6.19 6.63
CA ASP A 60 -4.59 7.45 7.15
C ASP A 60 -3.52 8.56 7.16
N ALA A 61 -2.32 8.26 7.66
CA ALA A 61 -1.20 9.21 7.72
C ALA A 61 -0.84 9.74 6.33
N LEU A 62 -0.69 8.87 5.33
CA LEU A 62 -0.40 9.25 3.95
C LEU A 62 -1.54 10.08 3.34
N ASN A 63 -2.79 9.71 3.60
CA ASN A 63 -3.95 10.49 3.13
C ASN A 63 -3.97 11.91 3.71
N ARG A 64 -3.73 12.05 5.02
CA ARG A 64 -3.63 13.38 5.64
C ARG A 64 -2.53 14.18 4.99
N GLN A 65 -1.37 13.57 4.78
CA GLN A 65 -0.21 14.31 4.28
C GLN A 65 -0.39 14.76 2.81
N MET A 66 -1.01 13.92 1.99
CA MET A 66 -1.41 14.31 0.63
C MET A 66 -2.50 15.38 0.60
N ARG A 67 -3.46 15.40 1.55
CA ARG A 67 -4.51 16.42 1.63
C ARG A 67 -3.96 17.77 2.09
N SER A 68 -2.98 17.76 2.98
CA SER A 68 -2.30 18.96 3.46
C SER A 68 -1.38 19.60 2.41
N GLY A 69 -1.20 18.96 1.24
CA GLY A 69 -0.34 19.46 0.19
C GLY A 69 1.14 19.35 0.51
N ALA A 70 1.53 18.39 1.35
CA ALA A 70 2.94 18.15 1.66
C ALA A 70 3.75 17.90 0.39
N ASP A 71 4.98 18.38 0.38
CA ASP A 71 5.94 18.14 -0.69
C ASP A 71 6.39 16.68 -0.75
N ASP A 72 7.00 16.30 -1.86
CA ASP A 72 7.50 14.96 -2.13
C ASP A 72 8.56 14.54 -1.11
N GLN A 73 9.43 15.47 -0.67
CA GLN A 73 10.43 15.19 0.36
C GLN A 73 9.78 14.85 1.70
N THR A 74 8.82 15.65 2.17
CA THR A 74 8.12 15.40 3.44
C THR A 74 7.34 14.09 3.41
N LEU A 75 6.77 13.75 2.24
CA LEU A 75 6.11 12.46 2.06
C LEU A 75 7.11 11.31 2.13
N ALA A 76 8.30 11.45 1.53
CA ALA A 76 9.37 10.47 1.58
C ALA A 76 9.85 10.23 3.02
N GLU A 77 10.09 11.29 3.79
CA GLU A 77 10.49 11.20 5.20
C GLU A 77 9.45 10.47 6.05
N LEU A 78 8.17 10.79 5.89
CA LEU A 78 7.08 10.09 6.59
C LEU A 78 7.05 8.59 6.25
N VAL A 79 7.22 8.26 4.97
CA VAL A 79 7.19 6.86 4.51
C VAL A 79 8.39 6.07 5.04
N ILE A 80 9.57 6.67 5.06
CA ILE A 80 10.78 6.07 5.65
C ILE A 80 10.58 5.86 7.16
N ALA A 81 10.05 6.85 7.88
CA ALA A 81 9.78 6.71 9.31
C ALA A 81 8.79 5.57 9.60
N LEU A 82 7.68 5.50 8.84
CA LEU A 82 6.72 4.40 8.97
C LEU A 82 7.32 3.04 8.60
N TRP A 83 8.26 3.01 7.66
CA TRP A 83 8.96 1.79 7.25
C TRP A 83 9.89 1.29 8.35
N ASP A 84 10.72 2.19 8.90
CA ASP A 84 11.66 1.91 9.98
C ASP A 84 10.94 1.41 11.24
N GLU A 85 9.77 1.97 11.55
CA GLU A 85 8.94 1.53 12.68
C GLU A 85 8.17 0.21 12.44
N ASP A 86 8.34 -0.47 11.30
CA ASP A 86 7.49 -1.59 10.85
C ASP A 86 5.99 -1.24 10.81
N ARG A 87 5.63 0.01 10.54
CA ARG A 87 4.24 0.50 10.55
C ARG A 87 3.67 0.76 9.17
N LEU A 88 4.48 0.66 8.12
CA LEU A 88 4.11 1.01 6.74
C LEU A 88 3.14 0.00 6.10
N CYS A 89 3.55 -1.25 5.94
CA CYS A 89 2.74 -2.29 5.28
C CYS A 89 2.50 -3.49 6.19
N ALA A 90 1.37 -4.16 6.02
CA ALA A 90 1.08 -5.42 6.69
C ALA A 90 1.83 -6.55 5.98
N ILE A 91 3.01 -6.90 6.50
CA ILE A 91 3.73 -8.11 6.08
C ILE A 91 3.22 -9.26 6.95
N HIS A 92 2.26 -10.03 6.47
CA HIS A 92 1.92 -11.32 7.06
C HIS A 92 2.57 -12.43 6.21
N GLU A 93 3.16 -13.44 6.86
CA GLU A 93 3.60 -14.69 6.21
C GLU A 93 2.44 -15.44 5.51
N GLU A 94 1.19 -15.06 5.80
CA GLU A 94 -0.04 -15.65 5.23
C GLU A 94 -0.61 -14.94 4.00
N ASP A 95 0.06 -13.93 3.42
CA ASP A 95 -0.38 -13.28 2.16
C ASP A 95 -0.14 -14.15 0.90
N ILE A 96 0.09 -15.46 1.09
CA ILE A 96 -0.27 -16.45 0.06
C ILE A 96 -1.78 -16.37 -0.07
N PRO A 97 -2.32 -16.03 -1.24
CA PRO A 97 -3.75 -15.84 -1.39
C PRO A 97 -4.50 -17.09 -0.96
N LYS A 98 -5.15 -17.04 0.20
CA LYS A 98 -6.17 -18.02 0.57
C LYS A 98 -7.27 -17.88 -0.46
N GLU A 99 -7.25 -18.79 -1.42
CA GLU A 99 -8.27 -18.98 -2.43
C GLU A 99 -9.64 -18.82 -1.76
N PRO A 100 -10.60 -18.12 -2.40
CA PRO A 100 -11.91 -17.99 -1.82
C PRO A 100 -12.48 -19.39 -1.63
N LYS A 101 -12.61 -19.82 -0.37
CA LYS A 101 -13.46 -20.95 -0.03
C LYS A 101 -14.86 -20.56 -0.48
N ILE A 102 -15.23 -21.02 -1.66
CA ILE A 102 -16.62 -21.07 -2.10
C ILE A 102 -17.30 -21.96 -1.05
N ILE A 103 -18.02 -21.34 -0.12
CA ILE A 103 -19.01 -22.06 0.65
C ILE A 103 -20.00 -22.55 -0.39
N CYS A 104 -20.01 -23.87 -0.61
CA CYS A 104 -21.04 -24.52 -1.42
C CYS A 104 -22.40 -24.19 -0.80
N SER A 105 -23.07 -23.18 -1.33
CA SER A 105 -24.53 -23.07 -1.24
C SER A 105 -25.15 -24.14 -2.13
N MET A 106 -25.00 -25.42 -1.73
CA MET A 106 -25.79 -26.52 -2.26
C MET A 106 -26.70 -27.03 -1.14
N GLY A 107 -27.98 -26.64 -1.18
CA GLY A 107 -29.00 -27.38 -0.44
C GLY A 107 -30.18 -26.58 0.08
N LEU A 108 -30.85 -25.78 -0.75
CA LEU A 108 -32.25 -25.43 -0.52
C LEU A 108 -33.07 -25.75 -1.76
N PHE A 109 -33.38 -27.03 -1.93
CA PHE A 109 -34.64 -27.44 -2.53
C PHE A 109 -35.37 -28.27 -1.48
N SER A 110 -36.29 -27.60 -0.77
CA SER A 110 -37.36 -28.26 -0.04
C SER A 110 -38.68 -27.76 -0.63
N GLN A 111 -39.54 -28.72 -0.98
CA GLN A 111 -40.95 -28.62 -1.40
C GLN A 111 -41.18 -28.03 -2.81
N SER A 112 -41.97 -28.64 -3.69
CA SER A 112 -43.14 -29.53 -3.50
C SER A 112 -43.27 -30.52 -4.66
#